data_AF-A0A194X1B6-F1
#
_entry.id   AF-A0A194X1B6-F1
#
_cell.length_a   1.000
_cell.length_b   1.000
_cell.length_c   1.000
_cell.angle_alpha   90.00
_cell.angle_beta   90.00
_cell.angle_gamma   90.00
#
_symmetry.space_group_name_H-M   'P 1'
#
loop_
_entity.id
_entity.type
_entity.pdbx_description
1 polymer ?
#
loop_
_entity_poly.entity_id
_entity_poly.type
_entity_poly.pdbx_seq_one_letter_code
_entity_poly.pdbx_strand_id
1 'polypeptide(L)'
;MSSSAPKSSVPSGSIRGTVLGRDGGSVRSTAHLDPSVFSTRSLLTTPEDVKMASKMSQFKSMTPTQQKKQQSWFDGYAKDSKCCPENNEWVRADSGMICSEGGHGMTDEMIEEGLGAICAMPKGCKGDWSKRCGPYYQVADKGPKGEAMWKFNKGIKFPGVVPPKEK
;
A
#
# COMPACT_ATOMS: atom_id res chain seq x y z
N MET A 1 21.06 14.71 -54.43
CA MET A 1 20.52 13.82 -55.49
C MET A 1 21.19 12.46 -55.36
N SER A 2 20.37 11.40 -55.29
CA SER A 2 20.66 9.97 -55.56
C SER A 2 21.77 9.27 -54.73
N SER A 3 21.45 8.44 -53.72
CA SER A 3 20.95 7.04 -53.78
C SER A 3 21.94 6.03 -54.37
N SER A 4 22.36 5.03 -53.57
CA SER A 4 22.03 3.61 -53.77
C SER A 4 22.79 2.68 -52.82
N ALA A 5 22.05 1.78 -52.18
CA ALA A 5 22.53 0.56 -51.51
C ALA A 5 22.55 -0.62 -52.50
N PRO A 6 23.16 -1.76 -52.15
CA PRO A 6 22.79 -3.06 -52.71
C PRO A 6 22.11 -3.99 -51.69
N LYS A 7 21.23 -4.82 -52.25
CA LYS A 7 20.29 -5.78 -51.64
C LYS A 7 20.84 -7.21 -51.69
N SER A 8 20.44 -8.07 -50.74
CA SER A 8 20.09 -9.49 -50.94
C SER A 8 19.25 -9.92 -49.73
N SER A 9 17.99 -10.37 -49.76
CA SER A 9 17.20 -11.39 -50.50
C SER A 9 17.15 -12.79 -49.83
N VAL A 10 16.18 -12.93 -48.89
CA VAL A 10 15.14 -13.99 -48.58
C VAL A 10 15.40 -15.49 -48.86
N PRO A 11 14.81 -16.45 -48.08
CA PRO A 11 13.37 -16.86 -48.21
C PRO A 11 12.64 -16.99 -46.85
N SER A 12 11.37 -16.60 -46.74
CA SER A 12 10.13 -17.35 -47.05
C SER A 12 9.80 -18.46 -46.04
N GLY A 13 8.79 -18.20 -45.21
CA GLY A 13 8.24 -19.13 -44.22
C GLY A 13 6.82 -18.75 -43.81
N SER A 14 5.88 -19.15 -44.65
CA SER A 14 4.43 -19.40 -44.47
C SER A 14 3.71 -18.91 -43.20
N ILE A 15 2.64 -18.12 -43.41
CA ILE A 15 1.60 -17.79 -42.43
C ILE A 15 0.48 -18.82 -42.53
N ARG A 16 0.12 -19.46 -41.42
CA ARG A 16 -1.26 -19.90 -41.12
C ARG A 16 -1.52 -19.68 -39.63
N GLY A 17 -2.55 -18.88 -39.34
CA GLY A 17 -2.96 -18.58 -37.98
C GLY A 17 -3.88 -19.63 -37.35
N THR A 18 -4.35 -19.23 -36.17
CA THR A 18 -5.63 -19.56 -35.47
C THR A 18 -5.46 -20.26 -34.11
N VAL A 19 -5.36 -19.43 -33.04
CA VAL A 19 -6.32 -19.32 -31.91
C VAL A 19 -6.60 -20.56 -31.01
N LEU A 20 -6.38 -20.35 -29.69
CA LEU A 20 -6.98 -20.94 -28.45
C LEU A 20 -6.26 -22.04 -27.63
N GLY A 21 -6.19 -21.78 -26.31
CA GLY A 21 -6.10 -22.76 -25.19
C GLY A 21 -4.78 -22.71 -24.42
N ARG A 22 -4.66 -22.14 -23.21
CA ARG A 22 -4.88 -22.79 -21.89
C ARG A 22 -4.17 -24.15 -21.80
N ASP A 23 -3.23 -24.44 -20.91
CA ASP A 23 -3.12 -24.11 -19.49
C ASP A 23 -1.65 -24.05 -19.04
N GLY A 24 -1.26 -22.93 -18.42
CA GLY A 24 0.02 -22.78 -17.74
C GLY A 24 -0.25 -22.28 -16.34
N GLY A 25 -0.69 -23.18 -15.46
CA GLY A 25 -0.93 -22.93 -14.04
C GLY A 25 0.36 -22.60 -13.29
N SER A 26 0.88 -21.39 -13.50
CA SER A 26 1.77 -20.74 -12.56
C SER A 26 0.91 -20.26 -11.41
N VAL A 27 0.75 -21.12 -10.40
CA VAL A 27 0.26 -20.74 -9.08
C VAL A 27 1.20 -19.68 -8.49
N ARG A 28 0.94 -18.42 -8.86
CA ARG A 28 1.33 -17.27 -8.04
C ARG A 28 0.59 -17.48 -6.73
N SER A 29 1.36 -17.80 -5.70
CA SER A 29 0.90 -17.88 -4.33
C SER A 29 0.42 -16.50 -3.90
N THR A 30 -0.79 -16.11 -4.31
CA THR A 30 -1.61 -15.17 -3.57
C THR A 30 -1.98 -15.93 -2.31
N ALA A 31 -1.21 -15.75 -1.24
CA ALA A 31 -1.68 -16.11 0.08
C ALA A 31 -3.07 -15.47 0.21
N HIS A 32 -4.09 -16.32 0.19
CA HIS A 32 -5.47 -15.93 0.26
C HIS A 32 -5.65 -15.22 1.61
N LEU A 33 -5.97 -13.93 1.52
CA LEU A 33 -6.58 -13.17 2.60
C LEU A 33 -7.72 -14.04 3.15
N ASP A 34 -7.67 -14.42 4.43
CA ASP A 34 -8.90 -14.75 5.16
C ASP A 34 -9.59 -13.42 5.43
N PRO A 35 -10.64 -13.04 4.65
CA PRO A 35 -11.32 -11.78 4.81
C PRO A 35 -12.46 -12.00 5.78
N SER A 36 -12.15 -12.03 7.07
CA SER A 36 -13.15 -11.86 8.12
C SER A 36 -12.75 -10.62 8.91
N VAL A 37 -13.47 -9.49 8.86
CA VAL A 37 -14.94 -9.40 8.95
C VAL A 37 -15.55 -8.29 8.04
N PHE A 38 -14.78 -7.48 7.31
CA PHE A 38 -15.32 -6.36 6.52
C PHE A 38 -14.57 -6.11 5.20
N SER A 39 -15.27 -5.67 4.15
CA SER A 39 -14.71 -5.42 2.82
C SER A 39 -13.82 -4.17 2.80
N THR A 40 -12.55 -4.32 3.16
CA THR A 40 -11.52 -3.29 2.96
C THR A 40 -10.97 -3.38 1.53
N ARG A 41 -10.96 -2.27 0.80
CA ARG A 41 -10.44 -2.21 -0.57
C ARG A 41 -8.95 -1.86 -0.56
N SER A 42 -8.18 -2.45 -1.49
CA SER A 42 -6.81 -2.00 -1.74
C SER A 42 -6.81 -0.55 -2.23
N LEU A 43 -5.88 0.23 -1.69
CA LEU A 43 -5.59 1.60 -2.10
C LEU A 43 -4.42 1.67 -3.08
N LEU A 44 -3.68 0.57 -3.25
CA LEU A 44 -2.68 0.43 -4.29
C LEU A 44 -3.41 0.11 -5.60
N THR A 45 -3.49 1.09 -6.49
CA THR A 45 -4.30 1.00 -7.72
C THR A 45 -3.46 0.68 -8.95
N THR A 46 -2.16 0.93 -8.90
CA THR A 46 -1.23 0.69 -10.00
C THR A 46 -0.13 -0.31 -9.64
N PRO A 47 0.50 -0.98 -10.63
CA PRO A 47 1.69 -1.79 -10.38
C PRO A 47 2.86 -0.99 -9.79
N GLU A 48 2.93 0.32 -10.06
CA GLU A 48 3.94 1.18 -9.45
C GLU A 48 3.65 1.42 -7.96
N ASP A 49 2.38 1.57 -7.57
CA ASP A 49 2.02 1.68 -6.14
C ASP A 49 2.45 0.45 -5.37
N VAL A 50 2.23 -0.75 -5.91
CA VAL A 50 2.66 -2.00 -5.27
C VAL A 50 4.18 -2.02 -5.10
N LYS A 51 4.94 -1.60 -6.12
CA LYS A 51 6.41 -1.52 -6.05
C LYS A 51 6.91 -0.46 -5.09
N MET A 52 6.18 0.64 -4.93
CA MET A 52 6.57 1.71 -4.03
C MET A 52 6.21 1.32 -2.60
N ALA A 53 5.00 0.80 -2.35
CA ALA A 53 4.57 0.28 -1.06
C ALA A 53 5.53 -0.78 -0.52
N SER A 54 5.95 -1.75 -1.35
CA SER A 54 6.90 -2.82 -0.95
C SER A 54 8.29 -2.33 -0.55
N LYS A 55 8.60 -1.05 -0.75
CA LYS A 55 9.89 -0.47 -0.38
C LYS A 55 9.84 0.28 0.95
N MET A 56 8.65 0.53 1.51
CA MET A 56 8.51 1.29 2.75
C MET A 56 9.27 0.65 3.92
N SER A 57 9.24 -0.68 4.04
CA SER A 57 10.00 -1.44 5.05
C SER A 57 11.51 -1.24 4.97
N GLN A 58 12.02 -0.75 3.84
CA GLN A 58 13.45 -0.49 3.60
C GLN A 58 13.81 0.99 3.68
N PHE A 59 12.87 1.89 3.98
CA PHE A 59 13.05 3.35 3.90
C PHE A 59 14.33 3.85 4.60
N LYS A 60 14.65 3.34 5.80
CA LYS A 60 15.83 3.75 6.57
C LYS A 60 17.16 3.44 5.87
N SER A 61 17.19 2.38 5.05
CA SER A 61 18.40 1.95 4.31
C SER A 61 18.57 2.66 2.97
N MET A 62 17.58 3.44 2.54
CA MET A 62 17.61 4.14 1.26
C MET A 62 18.52 5.36 1.28
N THR A 63 19.04 5.72 0.10
CA THR A 63 19.72 7.01 -0.10
C THR A 63 18.75 8.19 0.07
N PRO A 64 19.25 9.41 0.37
CA PRO A 64 18.38 10.59 0.52
C PRO A 64 17.50 10.87 -0.72
N THR A 65 18.00 10.60 -1.93
CA THR A 65 17.23 10.76 -3.17
C THR A 65 16.09 9.75 -3.26
N GLN A 66 16.34 8.50 -2.87
CA GLN A 66 15.31 7.46 -2.84
C GLN A 66 14.26 7.74 -1.75
N GLN A 67 14.69 8.18 -0.57
CA GLN A 67 13.78 8.59 0.51
C GLN A 67 12.85 9.73 0.08
N LYS A 68 13.37 10.75 -0.62
CA LYS A 68 12.55 11.83 -1.18
C LYS A 68 11.52 11.32 -2.19
N LYS A 69 11.93 10.40 -3.08
CA LYS A 69 11.00 9.77 -4.04
C LYS A 69 9.91 8.99 -3.30
N GLN A 70 10.28 8.26 -2.26
CA GLN A 70 9.38 7.44 -1.47
C GLN A 70 8.38 8.31 -0.68
N GLN A 71 8.86 9.40 -0.07
CA GLN A 71 8.01 10.38 0.60
C GLN A 71 7.04 11.04 -0.38
N SER A 72 7.51 11.46 -1.56
CA SER A 72 6.64 12.09 -2.56
C SER A 72 5.55 11.15 -3.07
N TRP A 73 5.84 9.86 -3.23
CA TRP A 73 4.83 8.86 -3.55
C TRP A 73 3.83 8.69 -2.39
N PHE A 74 4.36 8.57 -1.16
CA PHE A 74 3.53 8.42 0.02
C PHE A 74 2.58 9.61 0.23
N ASP A 75 3.03 10.83 -0.01
CA ASP A 75 2.18 12.03 0.09
C ASP A 75 1.01 12.00 -0.92
N GLY A 76 1.22 11.40 -2.09
CA GLY A 76 0.15 11.12 -3.06
C GLY A 76 -0.80 10.05 -2.54
N TYR A 77 -0.27 8.90 -2.16
CA TYR A 77 -1.03 7.79 -1.57
C TYR A 77 -1.88 8.23 -0.36
N ALA A 78 -1.32 9.07 0.52
CA ALA A 78 -1.98 9.54 1.73
C ALA A 78 -3.14 10.51 1.45
N LYS A 79 -3.06 11.30 0.38
CA LYS A 79 -4.16 12.18 -0.06
C LYS A 79 -5.35 11.38 -0.57
N ASP A 80 -5.07 10.34 -1.34
CA ASP A 80 -6.12 9.50 -1.94
C ASP A 80 -6.76 8.58 -0.89
N SER A 81 -5.97 8.10 0.06
CA SER A 81 -6.43 7.18 1.10
C SER A 81 -7.34 7.83 2.14
N LYS A 82 -7.20 9.14 2.37
CA LYS A 82 -7.85 9.86 3.49
C LYS A 82 -7.68 9.13 4.83
N CYS A 83 -6.54 8.45 5.00
CA CYS A 83 -6.29 7.60 6.16
C CYS A 83 -6.32 8.37 7.48
N CYS A 84 -5.99 9.67 7.48
CA CYS A 84 -6.15 10.50 8.66
C CYS A 84 -7.60 11.01 8.72
N PRO A 85 -8.41 10.64 9.74
CA PRO A 85 -9.78 11.14 9.87
C PRO A 85 -9.86 12.67 9.96
N GLU A 86 -8.79 13.30 10.44
CA GLU A 86 -8.64 14.75 10.60
C GLU A 86 -7.95 15.42 9.41
N ASN A 87 -7.59 14.64 8.37
CA ASN A 87 -6.98 15.12 7.14
C ASN A 87 -5.67 15.91 7.35
N ASN A 88 -4.94 15.56 8.40
CA ASN A 88 -3.63 16.12 8.75
C ASN A 88 -2.52 15.59 7.83
N GLU A 89 -1.46 16.39 7.67
CA GLU A 89 -0.24 15.97 6.96
C GLU A 89 0.47 14.83 7.69
N TRP A 90 1.23 14.03 6.93
CA TRP A 90 1.96 12.90 7.46
C TRP A 90 3.45 13.18 7.45
N VAL A 91 4.10 12.95 8.58
CA VAL A 91 5.53 13.13 8.75
C VAL A 91 6.20 11.80 9.06
N ARG A 92 7.42 11.60 8.55
CA ARG A 92 8.21 10.41 8.84
C ARG A 92 8.54 10.35 10.33
N ALA A 93 8.31 9.20 10.96
CA ALA A 93 8.70 8.94 12.33
C ALA A 93 9.28 7.53 12.47
N ASP A 94 10.60 7.43 12.58
CA ASP A 94 11.33 6.17 12.75
C ASP A 94 10.92 5.07 11.75
N SER A 95 10.06 4.13 12.15
CA SER A 95 9.61 2.95 11.40
C SER A 95 8.22 3.10 10.78
N GLY A 96 7.81 4.33 10.49
CA GLY A 96 6.53 4.61 9.85
C GLY A 96 6.27 6.09 9.64
N MET A 97 4.99 6.43 9.47
CA MET A 97 4.45 7.77 9.27
C MET A 97 3.52 8.12 10.42
N ILE A 98 3.56 9.36 10.91
CA ILE A 98 2.67 9.87 11.95
C ILE A 98 2.01 11.16 11.45
N CYS A 99 0.73 11.38 11.78
CA CYS A 99 0.10 12.64 11.43
C CYS A 99 0.75 13.80 12.20
N SER A 100 0.69 15.02 11.65
CA SER A 100 1.29 16.22 12.24
C SER A 100 0.87 16.44 13.70
N GLU A 101 -0.42 16.24 14.00
CA GLU A 101 -1.00 16.32 15.36
C GLU A 101 -0.59 15.16 16.28
N GLY A 102 -0.03 14.08 15.73
CA GLY A 102 0.53 12.98 16.50
C GLY A 102 -0.47 11.93 17.01
N GLY A 103 -1.75 12.03 16.66
CA GLY A 103 -2.80 11.10 17.11
C GLY A 103 -2.94 9.81 16.29
N HIS A 104 -2.42 9.79 15.06
CA HIS A 104 -2.55 8.65 14.13
C HIS A 104 -1.20 8.28 13.53
N GLY A 105 -0.95 6.99 13.38
CA GLY A 105 0.27 6.45 12.77
C GLY A 105 -0.03 5.38 11.73
N MET A 106 0.95 5.12 10.87
CA MET A 106 1.01 3.98 9.96
C MET A 106 2.43 3.42 10.01
N THR A 107 2.61 2.14 10.31
CA THR A 107 3.94 1.52 10.23
C THR A 107 4.31 1.28 8.77
N ASP A 108 5.59 1.08 8.49
CA ASP A 108 6.04 0.75 7.13
C ASP A 108 5.34 -0.48 6.56
N GLU A 109 5.09 -1.49 7.41
CA GLU A 109 4.39 -2.71 7.03
C GLU A 109 2.90 -2.47 6.73
N MET A 110 2.24 -1.55 7.44
CA MET A 110 0.87 -1.14 7.14
C MET A 110 0.76 -0.40 5.80
N ILE A 111 1.78 0.39 5.46
CA ILE A 111 1.84 1.10 4.18
C ILE A 111 2.16 0.12 3.05
N GLU A 112 3.04 -0.84 3.30
CA GLU A 112 3.35 -1.94 2.39
C GLU A 112 2.13 -2.81 2.09
N GLU A 113 1.29 -3.09 3.09
CA GLU A 113 0.01 -3.79 2.91
C GLU A 113 -0.93 -3.03 1.96
N GLY A 114 -0.97 -1.70 2.07
CA GLY A 114 -1.70 -0.85 1.13
C GLY A 114 -3.23 -0.89 1.24
N LEU A 115 -3.75 -1.40 2.37
CA LEU A 115 -5.19 -1.44 2.68
C LEU A 115 -5.67 -0.23 3.49
N GLY A 116 -4.79 0.75 3.75
CA GLY A 116 -5.14 1.97 4.49
C GLY A 116 -5.29 1.78 6.00
N ALA A 117 -4.56 0.82 6.59
CA ALA A 117 -4.56 0.62 8.03
C ALA A 117 -3.96 1.83 8.76
N ILE A 118 -4.53 2.20 9.91
CA ILE A 118 -3.94 3.16 10.84
C ILE A 118 -3.84 2.58 12.25
N CYS A 119 -2.91 3.10 13.05
CA CYS A 119 -2.89 2.92 14.49
C CYS A 119 -3.21 4.25 15.20
N ALA A 120 -3.99 4.16 16.28
CA ALA A 120 -4.19 5.27 17.20
C ALA A 120 -2.98 5.40 18.12
N MET A 121 -2.51 6.63 18.30
CA MET A 121 -1.42 6.98 19.20
C MET A 121 -2.01 7.64 20.46
N PRO A 122 -1.75 7.13 21.67
CA PRO A 122 -2.21 7.77 22.89
C PRO A 122 -1.69 9.20 23.02
N LYS A 123 -2.49 10.08 23.62
CA LYS A 123 -2.10 11.47 23.87
C LYS A 123 -0.77 11.53 24.64
N GLY A 124 0.15 12.38 24.18
CA GLY A 124 1.48 12.53 24.78
C GLY A 124 2.48 11.41 24.45
N CYS A 125 2.10 10.43 23.63
CA CYS A 125 2.96 9.32 23.19
C CYS A 125 3.37 9.45 21.72
N LYS A 126 3.43 10.68 21.19
CA LYS A 126 3.81 10.95 19.79
C LYS A 126 5.18 10.31 19.50
N GLY A 127 5.24 9.39 18.54
CA GLY A 127 6.47 8.66 18.18
C GLY A 127 6.86 7.52 19.12
N ASP A 128 6.16 7.32 20.24
CA ASP A 128 6.30 6.10 21.05
C ASP A 128 5.48 4.98 20.43
N TRP A 129 6.08 4.37 19.41
CA TRP A 129 5.47 3.30 18.64
C TRP A 129 5.02 2.14 19.55
N SER A 130 5.65 1.87 20.70
CA SER A 130 5.30 0.73 21.58
C SER A 130 3.88 0.80 22.16
N LYS A 131 3.27 1.98 22.20
CA LYS A 131 1.93 2.22 22.79
C LYS A 131 0.81 2.35 21.75
N ARG A 132 1.11 2.10 20.48
CA ARG A 132 0.15 2.23 19.38
C ARG A 132 -0.92 1.15 19.42
N CYS A 133 -2.17 1.54 19.17
CA CYS A 133 -3.32 0.66 19.20
C CYS A 133 -3.90 0.47 17.78
N GLY A 134 -4.17 -0.75 17.34
CA GLY A 134 -4.70 -1.04 15.99
C GLY A 134 -4.38 -2.48 15.54
N PRO A 135 -4.34 -2.76 14.22
CA PRO A 135 -4.66 -1.90 13.08
C PRO A 135 -6.16 -1.61 12.94
N TYR A 136 -6.52 -0.36 12.64
CA TYR A 136 -7.86 0.03 12.25
C TYR A 136 -7.96 0.26 10.74
N TYR A 137 -8.99 -0.29 10.13
CA TYR A 137 -9.27 -0.14 8.71
C TYR A 137 -10.55 0.63 8.50
N GLN A 138 -10.55 1.51 7.50
CA GLN A 138 -11.78 2.11 7.02
C GLN A 138 -12.63 1.03 6.35
N VAL A 139 -13.90 0.95 6.73
CA VAL A 139 -14.87 0.03 6.12
C VAL A 139 -15.87 0.79 5.26
N ALA A 140 -16.46 0.10 4.29
CA ALA A 140 -17.45 0.69 3.38
C ALA A 140 -18.71 1.16 4.11
N ASP A 141 -19.04 0.52 5.24
CA ASP A 141 -20.16 0.91 6.09
C ASP A 141 -19.96 2.33 6.61
N LYS A 142 -21.03 3.14 6.54
CA LYS A 142 -21.04 4.49 7.10
C LYS A 142 -21.73 4.50 8.45
N GLY A 143 -21.28 5.40 9.33
CA GLY A 143 -21.94 5.65 10.60
C GLY A 143 -23.32 6.30 10.42
N PRO A 144 -24.10 6.45 11.50
CA PRO A 144 -25.45 7.01 11.45
C PRO A 144 -25.55 8.42 10.84
N LYS A 145 -24.45 9.18 10.80
CA LYS A 145 -24.36 10.53 10.23
C LYS A 145 -23.59 10.54 8.90
N GLY A 146 -23.35 9.38 8.28
CA GLY A 146 -22.61 9.28 7.02
C GLY A 146 -21.10 9.41 7.16
N GLU A 147 -20.57 9.31 8.38
CA GLU A 147 -19.14 9.31 8.68
C GLU A 147 -18.46 7.99 8.30
N ALA A 148 -17.15 8.05 8.03
CA ALA A 148 -16.34 6.86 7.82
C ALA A 148 -16.26 6.03 9.10
N MET A 149 -16.56 4.73 9.02
CA MET A 149 -16.34 3.82 10.14
C MET A 149 -14.97 3.16 10.05
N TRP A 150 -14.37 2.96 11.23
CA TRP A 150 -13.08 2.32 11.40
C TRP A 150 -13.26 1.06 12.23
N LYS A 151 -12.78 -0.08 11.74
CA LYS A 151 -12.91 -1.37 12.42
C LYS A 151 -11.56 -2.00 12.63
N PHE A 152 -11.36 -2.55 13.82
CA PHE A 152 -10.18 -3.34 14.15
C PHE A 152 -10.30 -4.72 13.47
N ASN A 153 -9.24 -5.14 12.78
CA ASN A 153 -9.18 -6.49 12.21
C ASN A 153 -8.37 -7.41 13.13
N LYS A 154 -9.05 -8.37 13.77
CA LYS A 154 -8.43 -9.36 14.68
C LYS A 154 -7.49 -10.33 13.98
N GLY A 155 -7.69 -10.57 12.68
CA GLY A 155 -6.90 -11.51 11.87
C GLY A 155 -5.56 -10.94 11.40
N ILE A 156 -5.39 -9.62 11.43
CA ILE A 156 -4.19 -8.95 10.94
C ILE A 156 -3.38 -8.41 12.11
N LYS A 157 -2.08 -8.74 12.14
CA LYS A 157 -1.15 -8.31 13.17
C LYS A 157 0.08 -7.70 12.50
N PHE A 158 0.46 -6.52 12.98
CA PHE A 158 1.69 -5.88 12.57
C PHE A 158 2.70 -5.89 13.72
N PRO A 159 4.00 -6.06 13.45
CA PRO A 159 5.03 -5.95 14.46
C PRO A 159 4.86 -4.67 15.28
N GLY A 160 4.87 -4.81 16.61
CA GLY A 160 4.76 -3.71 17.58
C GLY A 160 3.40 -2.98 17.64
N VAL A 161 2.41 -3.32 16.82
CA VAL A 161 1.06 -2.75 16.93
C VAL A 161 0.26 -3.55 17.94
N VAL A 162 -0.21 -2.88 19.00
CA VAL A 162 -0.95 -3.53 20.09
C VAL A 162 -2.43 -3.59 19.71
N PRO A 163 -3.10 -4.76 19.82
CA PRO A 163 -4.54 -4.82 19.61
C PRO A 163 -5.28 -4.01 20.68
N PRO A 164 -6.43 -3.39 20.35
CA PRO A 164 -7.27 -2.74 21.34
C PRO A 164 -7.68 -3.73 22.42
N LYS A 165 -7.70 -3.26 23.68
CA LYS A 165 -8.26 -4.02 24.79
C LYS A 165 -9.75 -4.25 24.51
N GLU A 166 -10.16 -5.51 24.49
CA GLU A 166 -11.58 -5.86 24.45
C GLU A 166 -12.24 -5.30 25.72
N LYS A 167 -13.37 -4.60 25.54
CA LYS A 167 -14.16 -4.05 26.64
C LYS A 167 -15.17 -5.09 27.12
#